data_AF-A0AAN8GC18-F1
#
_entry.id   AF-A0AAN8GC18-F1
#
_cell.length_a   1.000
_cell.length_b   1.000
_cell.length_c   1.000
_cell.angle_alpha   90.00
_cell.angle_beta   90.00
_cell.angle_gamma   90.00
#
_symmetry.space_group_name_H-M   'P 1'
#
loop_
_entity.id
_entity.type
_entity.pdbx_description
1 polymer ?
#
loop_
_entity_poly.entity_id
_entity_poly.type
_entity_poly.pdbx_seq_one_letter_code
_entity_poly.pdbx_strand_id
1 'polypeptide(L)'
;MNNDILNYWLGKFIVEVRKENGEEYPPKTLLSLVMGLQSFLRLENKTDINFLDGYEFQPIRQVLDAEMKRITRKGIGSTTKKAAAFSDEEIDKLWKSKHYADYNAKVLVRTILFLNGLNFGLLGARSIGIYVIAPLK
;
A
#
# COMPACT_ATOMS: atom_id res chain seq x y z
N MET A 1 -23.77 10.98 14.17
CA MET A 1 -23.23 9.74 14.77
C MET A 1 -22.43 10.15 15.99
N ASN A 2 -22.62 9.51 17.16
CA ASN A 2 -21.86 9.88 18.35
C ASN A 2 -20.43 9.32 18.24
N ASN A 3 -19.43 10.19 18.36
CA ASN A 3 -18.01 9.82 18.28
C ASN A 3 -17.62 8.80 19.35
N ASP A 4 -18.23 8.81 20.53
CA ASP A 4 -17.94 7.83 21.59
C ASP A 4 -18.39 6.42 21.22
N ILE A 5 -19.58 6.31 20.63
CA ILE A 5 -20.13 5.03 20.15
C ILE A 5 -19.25 4.51 19.00
N LEU A 6 -18.83 5.39 18.09
CA LEU A 6 -17.93 5.02 17.01
C LEU A 6 -16.57 4.56 17.54
N ASN A 7 -16.00 5.25 18.54
CA ASN A 7 -14.77 4.85 19.20
C ASN A 7 -14.86 3.46 19.81
N TYR A 8 -15.96 3.19 20.52
CA TYR A 8 -16.19 1.91 21.17
C TYR A 8 -16.27 0.75 20.15
N TRP A 9 -17.14 0.87 19.15
CA TRP A 9 -17.35 -0.20 18.17
C TRP A 9 -16.16 -0.41 17.24
N LEU A 10 -15.51 0.67 16.80
CA LEU A 10 -14.34 0.55 15.94
C LEU A 10 -13.14 -0.03 16.71
N GLY A 11 -12.98 0.33 17.99
CA GLY A 11 -11.98 -0.29 18.86
C GLY A 11 -12.20 -1.81 18.99
N LYS A 12 -13.44 -2.24 19.20
CA LYS A 12 -13.81 -3.68 19.20
C LYS A 12 -13.50 -4.36 17.88
N PHE A 13 -13.90 -3.74 16.77
CA PHE A 13 -13.63 -4.25 15.42
C PHE A 13 -12.14 -4.47 15.18
N ILE A 14 -11.28 -3.52 15.54
CA ILE A 14 -9.82 -3.62 15.35
C ILE A 14 -9.24 -4.84 16.08
N VAL A 15 -9.72 -5.13 17.28
CA VAL A 15 -9.24 -6.27 18.09
C VAL A 15 -9.76 -7.60 17.56
N GLU A 16 -10.98 -7.63 17.03
CA GLU A 16 -11.70 -8.86 16.66
C GLU A 16 -11.52 -9.24 15.18
N VAL A 17 -11.16 -8.32 14.29
CA VAL A 17 -11.09 -8.57 12.84
C VAL A 17 -10.05 -9.63 12.49
N ARG A 18 -10.47 -10.67 11.77
CA ARG A 18 -9.64 -11.80 11.31
C ARG A 18 -9.95 -12.12 9.85
N LYS A 19 -9.03 -12.83 9.20
CA LYS A 19 -9.25 -13.42 7.89
C LYS A 19 -10.31 -14.53 7.98
N GLU A 20 -10.80 -14.99 6.84
CA GLU A 20 -11.74 -16.13 6.74
C GLU A 20 -11.18 -17.41 7.39
N ASN A 21 -9.87 -17.61 7.35
CA ASN A 21 -9.19 -18.74 8.01
C ASN A 21 -8.94 -18.54 9.51
N GLY A 22 -9.43 -17.44 10.12
CA GLY A 22 -9.24 -17.10 11.53
C GLY A 22 -7.90 -16.45 11.87
N GLU A 23 -6.98 -16.30 10.90
CA GLU A 23 -5.69 -15.68 11.14
C GLU A 23 -5.77 -14.15 11.33
N GLU A 24 -4.81 -13.61 12.08
CA GLU A 24 -4.64 -12.17 12.22
C GLU A 24 -4.16 -11.52 10.91
N TYR A 25 -4.67 -10.32 10.63
CA TYR A 25 -4.16 -9.52 9.51
C TYR A 25 -2.77 -8.95 9.84
N PRO A 26 -1.88 -8.81 8.84
CA PRO A 26 -0.66 -8.03 9.00
C PRO A 26 -0.95 -6.59 9.44
N PRO A 27 -0.03 -5.92 10.16
CA PRO A 27 -0.26 -4.57 10.70
C PRO A 27 -0.67 -3.56 9.62
N LYS A 28 -0.03 -3.62 8.46
CA LYS A 28 -0.32 -2.71 7.33
C LYS A 28 -1.72 -2.93 6.74
N THR A 29 -2.17 -4.17 6.69
CA THR A 29 -3.52 -4.52 6.22
C THR A 29 -4.56 -4.05 7.23
N LEU A 30 -4.30 -4.23 8.53
CA LEU A 30 -5.17 -3.74 9.60
C LEU A 30 -5.37 -2.21 9.51
N LEU A 31 -4.28 -1.45 9.33
CA LEU A 31 -4.37 0.00 9.08
C LEU A 31 -5.20 0.33 7.84
N SER A 32 -5.02 -0.44 6.76
CA SER A 32 -5.76 -0.23 5.50
C SER A 32 -7.27 -0.48 5.66
N LEU A 33 -7.67 -1.44 6.50
CA LEU A 33 -9.08 -1.68 6.83
C LEU A 33 -9.70 -0.46 7.55
N VAL A 34 -9.00 0.09 8.54
CA VAL A 34 -9.46 1.29 9.27
C VAL A 34 -9.56 2.50 8.33
N MET A 35 -8.58 2.70 7.45
CA MET A 35 -8.64 3.76 6.43
C MET A 35 -9.79 3.56 5.43
N GLY A 36 -10.06 2.32 5.03
CA GLY A 36 -11.20 1.97 4.19
C GLY A 36 -12.54 2.34 4.84
N LEU A 37 -12.70 2.04 6.13
CA LEU A 37 -13.87 2.44 6.91
C LEU A 37 -14.00 3.96 7.01
N GLN A 38 -12.90 4.68 7.25
CA GLN A 38 -12.91 6.15 7.22
C GLN A 38 -13.39 6.69 5.88
N SER A 39 -12.86 6.14 4.77
CA SER A 39 -13.23 6.54 3.42
C SER A 39 -14.71 6.28 3.16
N PHE A 40 -15.22 5.11 3.56
CA PHE A 40 -16.64 4.77 3.45
C PHE A 40 -17.53 5.75 4.23
N LEU A 41 -17.18 6.07 5.48
CA LEU A 41 -17.94 7.02 6.30
C LEU A 41 -17.92 8.43 5.71
N ARG A 42 -16.81 8.86 5.10
CA ARG A 42 -16.72 10.16 4.42
C ARG A 42 -17.62 10.22 3.20
N LEU A 43 -17.68 9.15 2.40
CA LEU A 43 -18.46 9.10 1.17
C LEU A 43 -19.96 8.96 1.44
N GLU A 44 -20.36 8.01 2.30
CA GLU A 44 -21.77 7.69 2.54
C GLU A 44 -22.44 8.67 3.51
N ASN A 45 -21.76 9.01 4.61
CA ASN A 45 -22.37 9.83 5.67
C ASN A 45 -22.04 11.32 5.54
N LYS A 46 -21.25 11.73 4.52
CA LYS A 46 -20.76 13.11 4.33
C LYS A 46 -20.16 13.73 5.60
N THR A 47 -19.59 12.89 6.46
CA THR A 47 -18.95 13.31 7.72
C THR A 47 -17.46 13.48 7.51
N ASP A 48 -16.91 14.65 7.86
CA ASP A 48 -15.47 14.92 7.79
C ASP A 48 -14.72 14.29 8.98
N ILE A 49 -14.69 12.96 9.00
CA ILE A 49 -14.08 12.17 10.08
C ILE A 49 -12.64 11.85 9.74
N ASN A 50 -11.69 12.24 10.59
CA ASN A 50 -10.28 11.83 10.47
C ASN A 50 -9.86 11.01 11.69
N PHE A 51 -9.80 9.69 11.53
CA PHE A 51 -9.36 8.76 12.57
C PHE A 51 -7.88 8.91 12.91
N LEU A 52 -7.05 9.43 12.01
CA LEU A 52 -5.60 9.52 12.20
C LEU A 52 -5.17 10.81 12.90
N ASP A 53 -5.86 11.94 12.67
CA ASP A 53 -5.49 13.23 13.26
C ASP A 53 -6.56 13.83 14.20
N GLY A 54 -7.83 13.45 14.08
CA GLY A 54 -8.91 14.00 14.91
C GLY A 54 -8.73 13.69 16.40
N TYR A 55 -8.76 14.72 17.27
CA TYR A 55 -8.59 14.57 18.71
C TYR A 55 -9.59 13.57 19.32
N GLU A 56 -10.83 13.62 18.85
CA GLU A 56 -11.93 12.74 19.28
C GLU A 56 -11.71 11.25 18.99
N PHE A 57 -10.79 10.89 18.10
CA PHE A 57 -10.48 9.49 17.72
C PHE A 57 -9.17 8.98 18.34
N GLN A 58 -8.64 9.71 19.32
CA GLN A 58 -7.46 9.29 20.09
C GLN A 58 -7.59 7.88 20.68
N PRO A 59 -8.74 7.45 21.24
CA PRO A 59 -8.89 6.10 21.78
C PRO A 59 -8.72 5.01 20.73
N ILE A 60 -9.35 5.15 19.55
CA ILE A 60 -9.19 4.19 18.45
C ILE A 60 -7.73 4.11 18.00
N ARG A 61 -7.03 5.25 17.88
CA ARG A 61 -5.61 5.25 17.47
C ARG A 61 -4.74 4.48 18.44
N GLN A 62 -4.96 4.66 19.75
CA GLN A 62 -4.22 3.89 20.76
C GLN A 62 -4.47 2.39 20.63
N VAL A 63 -5.72 1.99 20.40
CA VAL A 63 -6.07 0.57 20.20
C VAL A 63 -5.41 0.02 18.93
N LEU A 64 -5.48 0.77 17.82
CA LEU A 64 -4.85 0.40 16.56
C LEU A 64 -3.34 0.24 16.70
N ASP A 65 -2.66 1.20 17.32
CA ASP A 65 -1.22 1.16 17.54
C ASP A 65 -0.83 0.01 18.46
N ALA A 66 -1.60 -0.26 19.52
CA ALA A 66 -1.37 -1.36 20.43
C ALA A 66 -1.50 -2.72 19.70
N GLU A 67 -2.55 -2.90 18.91
CA GLU A 67 -2.77 -4.14 18.13
C GLU A 67 -1.71 -4.32 17.04
N MET A 68 -1.36 -3.26 16.30
CA MET A 68 -0.28 -3.31 15.31
C MET A 68 1.07 -3.70 15.94
N LYS A 69 1.40 -3.14 17.12
CA LYS A 69 2.60 -3.54 17.89
C LYS A 69 2.52 -4.98 18.39
N ARG A 70 1.34 -5.45 18.80
CA ARG A 70 1.12 -6.84 19.24
C ARG A 70 1.32 -7.82 18.10
N ILE A 71 0.74 -7.55 16.93
CA ILE A 71 0.86 -8.38 15.71
C ILE A 71 2.32 -8.40 15.22
N THR A 72 2.99 -7.24 15.24
CA THR A 72 4.41 -7.14 14.86
C THR A 72 5.29 -7.97 15.79
N ARG A 73 5.04 -7.95 17.11
CA ARG A 73 5.75 -8.80 18.07
C ARG A 73 5.54 -10.30 17.85
N LYS A 74 4.39 -10.70 17.30
CA LYS A 74 4.12 -12.10 16.89
C LYS A 74 4.83 -12.50 15.59
N GLY A 75 5.49 -11.56 14.90
CA GLY A 75 6.18 -11.81 13.62
C GLY A 75 5.26 -11.87 12.39
N ILE A 76 3.97 -11.58 12.54
CA ILE A 76 2.98 -11.69 11.46
C ILE A 76 3.17 -10.50 10.50
N GLY A 77 3.40 -10.80 9.21
CA GLY A 77 3.59 -9.78 8.18
C GLY A 77 5.02 -9.25 8.06
N SER A 78 5.98 -9.84 8.76
CA SER A 78 7.43 -9.55 8.60
C SER A 78 8.02 -10.21 7.34
N THR A 79 7.24 -10.28 6.26
CA THR A 79 7.74 -10.61 4.93
C THR A 79 7.71 -9.33 4.11
N THR A 80 8.79 -8.57 4.16
CA THR A 80 9.09 -7.64 3.08
C THR A 80 9.21 -8.47 1.81
N LYS A 81 8.15 -8.51 0.99
CA LYS A 81 8.28 -8.88 -0.42
C LYS A 81 9.20 -7.83 -1.05
N LYS A 82 10.50 -8.04 -0.94
CA LYS A 82 11.45 -7.38 -1.82
C LYS A 82 11.00 -7.75 -3.23
N ALA A 83 10.91 -6.77 -4.12
CA ALA A 83 10.79 -7.09 -5.53
C ALA A 83 11.92 -8.07 -5.85
N ALA A 84 11.58 -9.25 -6.34
CA ALA A 84 12.59 -10.20 -6.77
C ALA A 84 13.43 -9.49 -7.83
N ALA A 85 14.76 -9.57 -7.70
CA ALA A 85 15.62 -9.18 -8.79
C ALA A 85 15.24 -10.03 -10.00
N PHE A 86 15.09 -9.41 -11.17
CA PHE A 86 14.91 -10.15 -12.41
C PHE A 86 16.12 -11.07 -12.60
N SER A 87 15.89 -12.31 -13.04
CA SER A 87 17.00 -13.18 -13.44
C SER A 87 17.60 -12.74 -14.78
N ASP A 88 18.85 -13.09 -15.04
CA ASP A 88 19.52 -12.75 -16.31
C ASP A 88 18.76 -13.33 -17.52
N GLU A 89 18.11 -14.48 -17.36
CA GLU A 89 17.27 -15.11 -18.39
C GLU A 89 15.97 -14.34 -18.64
N GLU A 90 15.35 -13.76 -17.60
CA GLU A 90 14.16 -12.91 -17.75
C GLU A 90 14.52 -11.62 -18.48
N ILE A 91 15.66 -11.02 -18.13
CA ILE A 91 16.21 -9.84 -18.80
C ILE A 91 16.49 -10.14 -20.28
N ASP A 92 17.16 -11.25 -20.58
CA ASP A 92 17.46 -11.67 -21.97
C ASP A 92 16.18 -11.95 -22.78
N LYS A 93 15.16 -12.55 -22.18
CA LYS A 93 13.84 -12.73 -22.81
C LYS A 93 13.14 -11.40 -23.08
N LEU A 94 13.24 -10.44 -22.17
CA LEU A 94 12.75 -9.07 -22.33
C LEU A 94 13.45 -8.36 -23.50
N TRP A 95 14.77 -8.51 -23.65
CA TRP A 95 15.53 -7.97 -24.78
C TRP A 95 15.14 -8.62 -26.12
N LYS A 96 14.97 -9.94 -26.14
CA LYS A 96 14.56 -10.69 -27.35
C LYS A 96 13.14 -10.35 -27.82
N SER A 97 12.25 -9.92 -26.91
CA SER A 97 10.86 -9.58 -27.22
C SER A 97 10.66 -8.26 -28.00
N LYS A 98 11.73 -7.56 -28.40
CA LYS A 98 11.72 -6.27 -29.13
C LYS A 98 10.93 -5.14 -28.44
N HIS A 99 10.66 -5.24 -27.14
CA HIS A 99 10.04 -4.15 -26.37
C HIS A 99 11.04 -3.06 -25.97
N TYR A 100 12.34 -3.31 -26.17
CA TYR A 100 13.45 -2.41 -25.89
C TYR A 100 14.39 -2.38 -27.10
N ALA A 101 14.62 -1.19 -27.64
CA ALA A 101 15.43 -0.95 -28.83
C ALA A 101 15.70 0.56 -28.99
N ASP A 102 16.61 0.89 -29.89
CA ASP A 102 17.11 2.22 -30.22
C ASP A 102 16.41 2.89 -31.43
N TYR A 103 15.58 2.16 -32.17
CA TYR A 103 14.95 2.64 -33.41
C TYR A 103 13.76 3.60 -33.21
N ASN A 104 13.31 3.86 -31.99
CA ASN A 104 12.19 4.78 -31.70
C ASN A 104 12.38 5.46 -30.33
N ALA A 105 12.24 6.79 -30.30
CA ALA A 105 12.38 7.60 -29.09
C ALA A 105 11.53 7.10 -27.91
N LYS A 106 10.30 6.62 -28.16
CA LYS A 106 9.42 6.08 -27.10
C LYS A 106 9.95 4.76 -26.53
N VAL A 107 10.60 3.96 -27.36
CA VAL A 107 11.17 2.67 -26.96
C VAL A 107 12.49 2.91 -26.21
N LEU A 108 13.30 3.87 -26.66
CA LEU A 108 14.54 4.26 -25.99
C LEU A 108 14.30 4.76 -24.57
N VAL A 109 13.27 5.59 -24.35
CA VAL A 109 12.91 6.08 -23.01
C VAL A 109 12.52 4.93 -22.08
N ARG A 110 11.77 3.92 -22.59
CA ARG A 110 11.41 2.73 -21.81
C ARG A 110 12.64 1.89 -21.46
N THR A 111 13.58 1.75 -22.38
CA THR A 111 14.86 1.07 -22.16
C THR A 111 15.69 1.76 -21.09
N ILE A 112 15.86 3.08 -21.17
CA ILE A 112 16.62 3.87 -20.18
C ILE A 112 15.96 3.80 -18.80
N LEU A 113 14.63 3.89 -18.73
CA LEU A 113 13.89 3.77 -17.47
C LEU A 113 14.07 2.39 -16.84
N PHE A 114 14.03 1.33 -17.65
CA PHE A 114 14.27 -0.04 -17.19
C PHE A 114 15.70 -0.24 -16.67
N LEU A 115 16.71 0.23 -17.41
CA LEU A 115 18.12 0.17 -17.00
C LEU A 115 18.40 0.94 -15.71
N ASN A 116 17.79 2.12 -15.56
CA ASN A 116 17.85 2.88 -14.30
C ASN A 116 17.13 2.13 -13.16
N GLY A 117 16.00 1.50 -13.44
CA GLY A 117 15.28 0.67 -12.47
C GLY A 117 16.10 -0.53 -11.98
N LEU A 118 16.86 -1.16 -12.88
CA LEU A 118 17.76 -2.27 -12.57
C LEU A 118 18.97 -1.83 -11.75
N ASN A 119 19.68 -0.78 -12.18
CA ASN A 119 20.92 -0.35 -11.52
C ASN A 119 20.69 0.33 -10.16
N PHE A 120 19.54 0.98 -9.96
CA PHE A 120 19.24 1.73 -8.74
C PHE A 120 18.16 1.06 -7.87
N GLY A 121 17.65 -0.12 -8.24
CA GLY A 121 16.65 -0.87 -7.45
C GLY A 121 15.29 -0.18 -7.33
N LEU A 122 14.92 0.68 -8.30
CA LEU A 122 13.74 1.57 -8.24
C LEU A 122 12.43 0.90 -8.66
N LEU A 123 12.31 -0.43 -8.57
CA LEU A 123 11.14 -1.21 -9.01
C LEU A 123 9.89 -1.03 -8.10
N GLY A 124 9.88 -0.03 -7.23
CA GLY A 124 8.72 0.37 -6.44
C GLY A 124 7.71 1.14 -7.31
N ALA A 125 6.44 0.74 -7.24
CA ALA A 125 5.31 1.35 -7.95
C ALA A 125 5.09 2.86 -7.69
N ARG A 126 5.91 3.53 -6.87
CA ARG A 126 5.84 4.97 -6.62
C ARG A 126 6.55 5.82 -7.68
N SER A 127 7.48 5.25 -8.45
CA SER A 127 8.27 6.04 -9.42
C SER A 127 7.68 6.06 -10.84
N ILE A 128 6.79 5.11 -11.16
CA ILE A 128 6.20 4.99 -12.51
C ILE A 128 4.97 5.90 -12.68
N GLY A 129 4.35 6.35 -11.58
CA GLY A 129 3.16 7.21 -11.59
C GLY A 129 3.38 8.65 -12.07
N ILE A 130 4.62 9.10 -12.26
CA ILE A 130 4.91 10.51 -12.60
C ILE A 130 4.94 10.74 -14.13
N TYR A 131 5.14 9.70 -14.96
CA TYR A 131 5.24 9.88 -16.42
C TYR A 131 3.99 9.49 -17.23
N VAL A 132 2.92 9.02 -16.58
CA VAL A 132 1.65 8.70 -17.28
C VAL A 132 0.67 9.88 -17.26
N ILE A 133 0.93 10.94 -16.47
CA ILE A 133 0.04 12.13 -16.35
C ILE A 133 0.70 13.42 -16.88
N ALA A 134 1.51 13.32 -17.92
CA ALA A 134 1.89 14.49 -18.71
C ALA A 134 1.33 14.31 -20.13
N PRO A 135 0.22 14.98 -20.49
CA PRO A 135 -0.16 15.09 -21.89
C PRO A 135 0.95 15.89 -22.58
N LEU A 136 1.70 15.22 -23.45
CA LEU A 136 2.58 15.89 -24.40
C LEU A 136 1.69 16.76 -25.30
N LYS A 137 1.74 18.08 -25.08
CA LYS A 137 1.37 19.07 -26.08
C LYS A 137 2.50 19.19 -27.10
#